data_AF-A0A2E8LIQ2-F1
#
_entry.id   AF-A0A2E8LIQ2-F1
#
_cell.length_a   1.000
_cell.length_b   1.000
_cell.length_c   1.000
_cell.angle_alpha   90.00
_cell.angle_beta   90.00
_cell.angle_gamma   90.00
#
_symmetry.space_group_name_H-M   'P 1'
#
loop_
_entity.id
_entity.type
_entity.pdbx_description
1 polymer ?
#
loop_
_entity_poly.entity_id
_entity_poly.type
_entity_poly.pdbx_seq_one_letter_code
_entity_poly.pdbx_strand_id
1 'polypeptide(L)'
;MQQAEARELKQGFGDAFAAAFELAVTPAIFGVLGWLLDRTLGTTPVFTIAFVLVTVSYAAWKVARDYRVKLDREAAERREAWQARGPLV
;
A
#
# COMPACT_ATOMS: atom_id res chain seq x y z
N MET A 1 -11.51 26.30 12.35
CA MET A 1 -11.47 25.56 11.07
C MET A 1 -10.04 25.40 10.56
N GLN A 2 -9.26 26.47 10.35
CA GLN A 2 -7.86 26.36 9.85
C GLN A 2 -6.92 25.45 10.67
N GLN A 3 -7.05 25.41 12.00
CA GLN A 3 -6.20 24.52 12.83
C GLN A 3 -6.59 23.04 12.73
N ALA A 4 -7.85 22.72 12.39
CA ALA A 4 -8.31 21.36 12.19
C ALA A 4 -7.82 20.80 10.85
N GLU A 5 -7.93 21.60 9.79
CA GLU A 5 -7.39 21.31 8.45
C GLU A 5 -5.88 21.07 8.48
N ALA A 6 -5.12 21.92 9.17
CA ALA A 6 -3.66 21.77 9.30
C ALA A 6 -3.28 20.49 10.06
N ARG A 7 -4.13 20.02 10.99
CA ARG A 7 -3.91 18.80 11.77
C ARG A 7 -4.24 17.55 10.94
N GLU A 8 -5.34 17.57 10.19
CA GLU A 8 -5.69 16.50 9.24
C GLU A 8 -4.64 16.33 8.14
N LEU A 9 -4.14 17.43 7.57
CA LEU A 9 -3.07 17.39 6.56
C LEU A 9 -1.77 16.78 7.13
N LYS A 10 -1.37 17.18 8.34
CA LYS A 10 -0.21 16.59 9.01
C LYS A 10 -0.39 15.09 9.29
N GLN A 11 -1.60 14.69 9.67
CA GLN A 11 -1.90 13.31 10.01
C GLN A 11 -1.95 12.43 8.75
N GLY A 12 -2.61 12.88 7.68
CA GLY A 12 -2.63 12.19 6.39
C GLY A 12 -1.24 12.08 5.75
N PHE A 13 -0.40 13.12 5.91
CA PHE A 13 1.00 13.06 5.46
C PHE A 13 1.81 12.03 6.25
N GLY A 14 1.65 11.99 7.58
CA GLY A 14 2.31 11.01 8.44
C GLY A 14 1.94 9.57 8.10
N ASP A 15 0.64 9.30 7.89
CA ASP A 15 0.15 7.97 7.52
C ASP A 15 0.62 7.54 6.14
N ALA A 16 0.59 8.45 5.15
CA ALA A 16 1.10 8.15 3.80
C ALA A 16 2.61 7.89 3.81
N PHE A 17 3.37 8.64 4.60
CA PHE A 17 4.82 8.46 4.73
C PHE A 17 5.16 7.15 5.47
N ALA A 18 4.44 6.82 6.54
CA ALA A 18 4.59 5.55 7.23
C ALA A 18 4.27 4.36 6.31
N ALA A 19 3.19 4.46 5.54
CA ALA A 19 2.84 3.45 4.54
C ALA A 19 3.92 3.30 3.45
N ALA A 20 4.46 4.41 2.94
CA ALA A 20 5.54 4.39 1.96
C ALA A 20 6.84 3.80 2.54
N PHE A 21 7.15 4.09 3.80
CA PHE A 21 8.30 3.55 4.49
C PHE A 21 8.17 2.03 4.70
N GLU A 22 7.01 1.54 5.15
CA GLU A 22 6.72 0.11 5.25
C GLU A 22 6.87 -0.57 3.88
N LEU A 23 6.32 0.06 2.84
CA LEU A 23 6.41 -0.43 1.46
C LEU A 23 7.84 -0.53 0.95
N ALA A 24 8.74 0.34 1.39
CA ALA A 24 10.14 0.35 0.96
C ALA A 24 11.03 -0.54 1.83
N VAL A 25 10.80 -0.59 3.14
CA VAL A 25 11.63 -1.32 4.10
C VAL A 25 11.53 -2.82 3.90
N THR A 26 10.33 -3.36 3.70
CA THR A 26 10.17 -4.82 3.54
C THR A 26 10.93 -5.35 2.31
N PRO A 27 10.76 -4.80 1.09
CA PRO A 27 11.57 -5.19 -0.07
C PRO A 27 13.06 -4.96 0.12
N ALA A 28 13.45 -3.87 0.80
CA ALA A 28 14.86 -3.59 1.06
C ALA A 28 15.52 -4.67 1.94
N ILE A 29 14.86 -5.08 3.03
CA ILE A 29 15.34 -6.16 3.90
C ILE A 29 15.47 -7.46 3.11
N PHE A 30 14.44 -7.83 2.34
CA PHE A 30 14.46 -9.05 1.54
C PHE A 30 15.48 -9.01 0.40
N GLY A 31 15.72 -7.85 -0.21
CA GLY A 31 16.79 -7.66 -1.19
C GLY A 31 18.17 -7.84 -0.58
N VAL A 32 18.42 -7.29 0.61
CA VAL A 32 19.69 -7.49 1.35
C VAL A 32 19.89 -8.96 1.73
N LEU A 33 18.83 -9.64 2.17
CA LEU A 33 18.89 -11.08 2.47
C LEU A 33 19.19 -11.91 1.22
N GLY A 34 18.53 -11.61 0.10
CA GLY A 34 18.80 -12.23 -1.20
C GLY A 34 20.24 -12.02 -1.65
N TRP A 35 20.79 -10.82 -1.44
CA TRP A 35 22.18 -10.50 -1.78
C TRP A 35 23.17 -11.27 -0.91
N LEU A 36 22.87 -11.43 0.38
CA LEU A 36 23.70 -12.22 1.28
C LEU A 36 23.73 -13.70 0.86
N LEU A 37 22.58 -14.26 0.47
CA LEU A 37 22.44 -15.61 -0.07
C LEU A 37 23.16 -15.80 -1.41
N ASP A 38 23.04 -14.85 -2.32
CA ASP A 38 23.75 -14.87 -3.61
C ASP A 38 25.28 -14.87 -3.40
N ARG A 39 25.76 -14.08 -2.42
CA ARG A 39 27.20 -14.01 -2.08
C ARG A 39 27.73 -15.30 -1.45
N THR A 40 26.95 -16.00 -0.64
CA THR A 40 27.39 -17.26 0.00
C THR A 40 27.33 -18.46 -0.94
N LEU A 41 26.37 -18.49 -1.86
CA LEU A 41 26.17 -19.59 -2.80
C LEU A 41 26.94 -19.40 -4.12
N GLY A 42 27.54 -18.23 -4.35
CA GLY A 42 28.25 -17.91 -5.59
C GLY A 42 27.33 -17.78 -6.80
N THR A 43 26.02 -17.78 -6.59
CA THR A 43 25.03 -17.50 -7.63
C THR A 43 25.10 -16.01 -7.94
N THR A 44 25.34 -15.67 -9.22
CA THR A 44 25.02 -14.33 -9.78
C THR A 44 23.61 -13.91 -9.32
N PRO A 45 23.26 -12.61 -9.23
CA PRO A 45 22.28 -12.05 -8.27
C PRO A 45 20.80 -12.45 -8.50
N VAL A 46 20.52 -13.75 -8.59
CA VAL A 46 19.27 -14.36 -8.98
C VAL A 46 18.31 -14.36 -7.80
N PHE A 47 18.78 -14.71 -6.59
CA PHE A 47 17.92 -14.70 -5.41
C PHE A 47 17.55 -13.28 -5.02
N THR A 48 18.47 -12.32 -5.16
CA THR A 48 18.20 -10.90 -4.96
C THR A 48 17.10 -10.41 -5.90
N ILE A 49 17.22 -10.68 -7.20
CA ILE A 49 16.22 -10.25 -8.19
C ILE A 49 14.87 -10.92 -7.92
N ALA A 50 14.85 -12.23 -7.65
CA ALA A 50 13.62 -12.96 -7.36
C ALA A 50 12.92 -12.41 -6.11
N PHE A 51 13.64 -12.18 -5.01
CA PHE A 51 13.06 -11.65 -3.77
C PHE A 51 12.53 -10.24 -3.93
N VAL A 52 13.26 -9.37 -4.63
CA VAL A 52 12.80 -8.01 -4.92
C VAL A 52 11.53 -8.04 -5.78
N LEU A 53 11.50 -8.85 -6.85
CA LEU A 53 10.31 -8.97 -7.69
C LEU A 53 9.10 -9.50 -6.92
N VAL A 54 9.28 -10.51 -6.08
CA VAL A 54 8.20 -11.09 -5.27
C VAL A 54 7.66 -10.06 -4.27
N THR A 55 8.54 -9.37 -3.55
CA THR A 55 8.12 -8.38 -2.54
C THR A 55 7.44 -7.17 -3.16
N VAL A 56 7.96 -6.63 -4.27
CA VAL A 56 7.34 -5.53 -5.01
C VAL A 56 5.98 -5.96 -5.59
N SER A 57 5.89 -7.16 -6.15
CA SER A 57 4.62 -7.68 -6.71
C SER A 57 3.56 -7.87 -5.63
N TYR A 58 3.95 -8.42 -4.47
CA TYR A 58 3.05 -8.59 -3.33
C TYR A 58 2.58 -7.24 -2.77
N ALA A 59 3.50 -6.30 -2.61
CA ALA A 59 3.22 -4.94 -2.16
C ALA A 59 2.21 -4.24 -3.09
N ALA A 60 2.45 -4.28 -4.40
CA ALA A 60 1.54 -3.72 -5.40
C ALA A 60 0.16 -4.39 -5.37
N TRP A 61 0.11 -5.73 -5.25
CA TRP A 61 -1.13 -6.46 -5.13
C TRP A 61 -1.92 -6.08 -3.87
N LYS A 62 -1.26 -6.00 -2.70
CA LYS A 62 -1.87 -5.60 -1.42
C LYS A 62 -2.53 -4.22 -1.55
N VAL A 63 -1.80 -3.23 -2.07
CA VAL A 63 -2.30 -1.86 -2.27
C VAL A 63 -3.50 -1.85 -3.21
N ALA A 64 -3.44 -2.57 -4.32
CA ALA A 64 -4.57 -2.66 -5.26
C ALA A 64 -5.79 -3.34 -4.63
N ARG A 65 -5.59 -4.38 -3.81
CA ARG A 65 -6.66 -5.10 -3.11
C ARG A 65 -7.35 -4.20 -2.09
N ASP A 66 -6.58 -3.48 -1.28
CA ASP A 66 -7.10 -2.58 -0.24
C ASP A 66 -7.86 -1.40 -0.86
N TYR A 67 -7.35 -0.86 -1.97
CA TYR A 67 -8.01 0.21 -2.71
C TYR A 67 -9.38 -0.24 -3.25
N ARG A 68 -9.46 -1.45 -3.83
CA ARG A 68 -10.73 -2.01 -4.33
C ARG A 68 -11.75 -2.20 -3.21
N VAL A 69 -11.32 -2.72 -2.05
CA VAL A 69 -12.21 -2.92 -0.90
C VAL A 69 -12.76 -1.60 -0.37
N LYS A 70 -11.96 -0.52 -0.37
CA LYS A 70 -12.45 0.82 0.00
C LYS A 70 -13.49 1.35 -0.98
N LEU A 71 -13.24 1.24 -2.28
CA LEU A 71 -14.17 1.67 -3.31
C LEU A 71 -15.50 0.91 -3.26
N ASP A 72 -15.47 -0.39 -3.01
CA ASP A 72 -16.69 -1.21 -2.90
C ASP A 72 -17.53 -0.80 -1.68
N ARG A 73 -16.90 -0.41 -0.56
CA ARG A 73 -17.59 0.11 0.62
C ARG A 73 -18.24 1.46 0.37
N GLU A 74 -17.51 2.42 -0.21
CA GLU A 74 -18.07 3.73 -0.55
C GLU A 74 -19.18 3.62 -1.60
N ALA A 75 -19.05 2.70 -2.58
CA ALA A 75 -20.09 2.43 -3.54
C ALA A 75 -21.35 1.84 -2.88
N ALA A 76 -21.19 0.97 -1.87
CA ALA A 76 -22.31 0.43 -1.11
C ALA A 76 -23.01 1.51 -0.27
N GLU A 77 -22.27 2.35 0.46
CA GLU A 77 -22.83 3.47 1.22
C GLU A 77 -23.58 4.46 0.34
N ARG A 78 -23.03 4.78 -0.85
CA ARG A 78 -23.74 5.64 -1.80
C ARG A 78 -25.03 4.98 -2.27
N ARG A 79 -25.03 3.68 -2.61
CA ARG A 79 -26.25 2.95 -3.00
C ARG A 79 -27.30 2.99 -1.88
N GLU A 80 -26.90 2.78 -0.64
CA GLU A 80 -27.79 2.87 0.54
C GLU A 80 -28.34 4.29 0.73
N ALA A 81 -27.50 5.32 0.55
CA ALA A 81 -27.93 6.72 0.61
C ALA A 81 -28.93 7.09 -0.51
N TRP A 82 -28.73 6.58 -1.73
CA TRP A 82 -29.67 6.73 -2.85
C TRP A 82 -31.01 6.03 -2.57
N GLN A 83 -30.97 4.84 -1.95
CA GLN A 83 -32.19 4.11 -1.56
C GLN A 83 -32.94 4.81 -0.41
N ALA A 84 -32.22 5.43 0.53
CA ALA A 84 -32.81 6.12 1.68
C ALA A 84 -33.43 7.49 1.34
N ARG A 85 -32.89 8.22 0.35
CA ARG A 85 -33.40 9.56 -0.04
C ARG A 85 -34.39 9.58 -1.20
N GLY A 86 -34.49 8.51 -2.00
CA GLY A 86 -35.31 8.51 -3.22
C GLY A 86 -34.77 9.46 -4.31
N PRO A 87 -35.20 9.31 -5.58
CA PRO A 87 -34.75 10.21 -6.65
C PRO A 87 -35.19 11.65 -6.33
N LEU A 88 -34.24 12.58 -6.42
CA LEU A 88 -34.51 14.02 -6.33
C LEU A 88 -35.31 14.40 -7.58
N VAL A 89 -36.64 14.42 -7.46
CA VAL A 89 -37.58 15.01 -8.42
C VAL A 89 -37.73 16.50 -8.18
#